data_AF-A0A519F451-F1
#
_entry.id   AF-A0A519F451-F1
#
_cell.length_a   1.000
_cell.length_b   1.000
_cell.length_c   1.000
_cell.angle_alpha   90.00
_cell.angle_beta   90.00
_cell.angle_gamma   90.00
#
_symmetry.space_group_name_H-M   'P 1'
#
loop_
_entity.id
_entity.type
_entity.pdbx_description
1 polymer ?
#
loop_
_entity_poly.entity_id
_entity_poly.type
_entity_poly.pdbx_seq_one_letter_code
_entity_poly.pdbx_strand_id
1 'polypeptide(L)'
;IAMVLGMLLCAAAGAIILPPNSRWLWQRLEGNLRRQVSFAISAPLRGIRSSFESRTRDLMHQAYGLAAGKPEVQRNLLRWMFVVLEIGHAIIELRREQAILPVHPSYAEWQPWRQAIRAMGRSLIRLFIQPDPHNLARSLSAVDHAIICVQNTDEPFAPHFDTSALRRVKSYLHFIRTCLLDPQSPLAGVPSEPASVASPQGQLNAS
;
A
#
# COMPACT_ATOMS: atom_id res chain seq x y z
N ILE A 1 7.80 -46.88 -26.56
CA ILE A 1 8.63 -46.61 -25.36
C ILE A 1 9.32 -45.25 -25.45
N ALA A 2 10.08 -44.94 -26.52
CA ALA A 2 10.72 -43.63 -26.72
C ALA A 2 9.76 -42.42 -26.69
N MET A 3 8.56 -42.56 -27.26
CA MET A 3 7.54 -41.50 -27.27
C MET A 3 6.98 -41.19 -25.87
N VAL A 4 6.76 -42.23 -25.06
CA VAL A 4 6.24 -42.11 -23.70
C VAL A 4 7.31 -41.51 -22.77
N LEU A 5 8.58 -41.89 -22.96
CA LEU A 5 9.72 -41.27 -22.28
C LEU A 5 9.88 -39.79 -22.66
N GLY A 6 9.69 -39.44 -23.93
CA GLY A 6 9.71 -38.04 -24.38
C GLY A 6 8.58 -37.20 -23.78
N MET A 7 7.36 -37.74 -23.69
CA MET A 7 6.23 -37.08 -23.02
C MET A 7 6.47 -36.90 -21.51
N LEU A 8 7.03 -37.91 -20.84
CA LEU A 8 7.40 -37.83 -19.42
C LEU A 8 8.49 -36.79 -19.18
N LEU A 9 9.48 -36.71 -20.06
CA LEU A 9 10.57 -35.73 -19.96
C LEU A 9 10.06 -34.29 -20.22
N CYS A 10 9.17 -34.10 -21.20
CA CYS A 10 8.53 -32.81 -21.46
C CYS A 10 7.56 -32.40 -20.33
N ALA A 11 6.84 -33.34 -19.72
CA ALA A 11 5.98 -33.07 -18.57
C ALA A 11 6.80 -32.72 -17.31
N ALA A 12 7.93 -33.40 -17.08
CA ALA A 12 8.84 -33.11 -15.98
C ALA A 12 9.56 -31.75 -16.15
N ALA A 13 10.07 -31.45 -17.35
CA ALA A 13 10.63 -30.15 -17.68
C ALA A 13 9.57 -29.03 -17.60
N GLY A 14 8.34 -29.33 -18.05
CA GLY A 14 7.18 -28.48 -17.91
C GLY A 14 6.82 -28.20 -16.45
N ALA A 15 6.86 -29.19 -15.56
CA ALA A 15 6.61 -29.00 -14.13
C ALA A 15 7.76 -28.28 -13.38
N ILE A 16 8.96 -28.23 -13.96
CA ILE A 16 10.13 -27.51 -13.41
C ILE A 16 10.16 -26.05 -13.91
N ILE A 17 9.68 -25.80 -15.14
CA ILE A 17 9.60 -24.46 -15.76
C ILE A 17 8.27 -23.75 -15.45
N LEU A 18 7.18 -24.50 -15.29
CA LEU A 18 5.87 -24.01 -14.85
C LEU A 18 5.84 -24.04 -13.31
N PRO A 19 5.59 -22.91 -12.63
CA PRO A 19 5.79 -22.80 -11.19
C PRO A 19 4.89 -23.79 -10.43
N PRO A 20 5.46 -24.70 -9.59
CA PRO A 20 4.70 -25.73 -8.88
C PRO A 20 3.70 -25.20 -7.83
N ASN A 21 3.58 -23.89 -7.62
CA ASN A 21 2.65 -23.36 -6.64
C ASN A 21 2.16 -21.94 -6.97
N SER A 22 0.92 -21.83 -7.44
CA SER A 22 0.24 -20.55 -7.68
C SER A 22 0.33 -19.56 -6.50
N ARG A 23 0.45 -20.06 -5.26
CA ARG A 23 0.62 -19.26 -4.04
C ARG A 23 1.86 -18.38 -4.04
N TRP A 24 3.01 -18.89 -4.46
CA TRP A 24 4.26 -18.12 -4.51
C TRP A 24 4.15 -16.97 -5.52
N LEU A 25 3.52 -17.22 -6.67
CA LEU A 25 3.33 -16.22 -7.70
C LEU A 25 2.41 -15.09 -7.23
N TRP A 26 1.33 -15.40 -6.48
CA TRP A 26 0.48 -14.37 -5.86
C TRP A 26 1.22 -13.52 -4.85
N GLN A 27 1.97 -14.16 -3.95
CA GLN A 27 2.76 -13.45 -2.95
C GLN A 27 3.81 -12.55 -3.61
N ARG A 28 4.41 -12.99 -4.72
CA ARG A 28 5.34 -12.19 -5.52
C ARG A 28 4.65 -10.99 -6.17
N LEU A 29 3.48 -11.17 -6.78
CA LEU A 29 2.71 -10.08 -7.41
C LEU A 29 2.23 -9.07 -6.38
N GLU A 30 1.69 -9.53 -5.26
CA GLU A 30 1.31 -8.67 -4.13
C GLU A 30 2.52 -7.89 -3.61
N GLY A 31 3.67 -8.55 -3.41
CA GLY A 31 4.91 -7.89 -3.01
C GLY A 31 5.42 -6.87 -4.04
N ASN A 32 5.24 -7.11 -5.33
CA ASN A 32 5.56 -6.14 -6.39
C ASN A 32 4.63 -4.92 -6.35
N LEU A 33 3.35 -5.14 -6.06
CA LEU A 33 2.35 -4.10 -5.94
C LEU A 33 2.64 -3.20 -4.74
N ARG A 34 2.87 -3.81 -3.57
CA ARG A 34 3.23 -3.07 -2.34
C ARG A 34 4.50 -2.24 -2.51
N ARG A 35 5.50 -2.75 -3.24
CA ARG A 35 6.74 -2.01 -3.56
C ARG A 35 6.50 -0.75 -4.41
N GLN A 36 5.36 -0.59 -5.07
CA GLN A 36 5.04 0.67 -5.77
C GLN A 36 4.92 1.86 -4.81
N VAL A 37 4.56 1.66 -3.54
CA VAL A 37 4.61 2.75 -2.54
C VAL A 37 6.05 3.20 -2.28
N SER A 38 7.00 2.26 -2.24
CA SER A 38 8.43 2.61 -2.12
C SER A 38 8.93 3.40 -3.34
N PHE A 39 8.45 3.04 -4.54
CA PHE A 39 8.70 3.79 -5.76
C PHE A 39 8.10 5.21 -5.69
N ALA A 40 6.84 5.36 -5.28
CA ALA A 40 6.19 6.67 -5.10
C ALA A 40 6.94 7.59 -4.13
N ILE A 41 7.56 7.02 -3.08
CA ILE A 41 8.33 7.77 -2.08
C ILE A 41 9.71 8.18 -2.60
N SER A 42 10.40 7.29 -3.33
CA SER A 42 11.86 7.41 -3.54
C SER A 42 12.25 7.75 -4.98
N ALA A 43 11.41 7.48 -5.98
CA ALA A 43 11.77 7.67 -7.38
C ALA A 43 11.88 9.17 -7.75
N PRO A 44 12.63 9.52 -8.81
CA PRO A 44 12.69 10.89 -9.31
C PRO A 44 11.29 11.45 -9.62
N LEU A 45 11.06 12.74 -9.33
CA LEU A 45 9.72 13.33 -9.43
C LEU A 45 9.24 13.51 -10.89
N ARG A 46 10.17 13.68 -11.84
CA ARG A 46 9.86 13.84 -13.26
C ARG A 46 9.24 12.55 -13.80
N GLY A 47 8.00 12.63 -14.29
CA GLY A 47 7.28 11.49 -14.87
C GLY A 47 6.84 10.41 -13.86
N ILE A 48 6.93 10.68 -12.55
CA ILE A 48 6.62 9.65 -11.53
C ILE A 48 5.17 9.18 -11.57
N ARG A 49 4.22 10.09 -11.82
CA ARG A 49 2.78 9.77 -11.84
C ARG A 49 2.46 8.76 -12.93
N SER A 50 2.79 9.09 -14.18
CA SER A 50 2.55 8.19 -15.31
C SER A 50 3.29 6.86 -15.14
N SER A 51 4.53 6.89 -14.62
CA SER A 51 5.29 5.68 -14.33
C SER A 51 4.62 4.80 -13.27
N PHE A 52 4.12 5.41 -12.20
CA PHE A 52 3.44 4.71 -11.10
C PHE A 52 2.13 4.07 -11.58
N GLU A 53 1.31 4.82 -12.31
CA GLU A 53 0.04 4.33 -12.86
C GLU A 53 0.25 3.19 -13.85
N SER A 54 1.19 3.34 -14.80
CA SER A 54 1.50 2.29 -15.77
C SER A 54 2.04 1.03 -15.11
N ARG A 55 3.01 1.15 -14.19
CA ARG A 55 3.55 -0.01 -13.44
C ARG A 55 2.46 -0.73 -12.65
N THR A 56 1.57 0.02 -12.01
CA THR A 56 0.46 -0.57 -11.24
C THR A 56 -0.55 -1.27 -12.16
N ARG A 57 -0.89 -0.66 -13.30
CA ARG A 57 -1.77 -1.24 -14.31
C ARG A 57 -1.19 -2.52 -14.92
N ASP A 58 0.09 -2.51 -15.27
CA ASP A 58 0.79 -3.67 -15.83
C ASP A 58 0.82 -4.84 -14.84
N LEU A 59 1.08 -4.56 -13.55
CA LEU A 59 1.01 -5.57 -12.48
C LEU A 59 -0.41 -6.13 -12.34
N MET A 60 -1.45 -5.29 -12.46
CA MET A 60 -2.82 -5.75 -12.36
C MET A 60 -3.23 -6.61 -13.57
N HIS A 61 -2.83 -6.23 -14.78
CA HIS A 61 -3.06 -7.05 -15.97
C HIS A 61 -2.40 -8.44 -15.86
N GLN A 62 -1.16 -8.49 -15.36
CA GLN A 62 -0.48 -9.77 -15.07
C GLN A 62 -1.26 -10.57 -14.02
N ALA A 63 -1.69 -9.91 -12.94
CA ALA A 63 -2.38 -10.57 -11.84
C ALA A 63 -3.75 -11.12 -12.25
N TYR A 64 -4.52 -10.43 -13.11
CA TYR A 64 -5.82 -10.89 -13.61
C TYR A 64 -5.71 -12.16 -14.46
N GLY A 65 -4.79 -12.20 -15.42
CA GLY A 65 -4.62 -13.37 -16.28
C GLY A 65 -4.22 -14.62 -15.49
N LEU A 66 -3.48 -14.42 -14.40
CA LEU A 66 -2.98 -15.49 -13.57
C LEU A 66 -4.02 -15.91 -12.49
N ALA A 67 -4.77 -14.99 -11.91
CA ALA A 67 -5.75 -15.28 -10.85
C ALA A 67 -7.13 -15.74 -11.37
N ALA A 68 -7.27 -16.07 -12.66
CA ALA A 68 -8.51 -16.53 -13.26
C ALA A 68 -9.10 -17.73 -12.49
N GLY A 69 -10.39 -17.65 -12.14
CA GLY A 69 -11.10 -18.70 -11.38
C GLY A 69 -10.81 -18.74 -9.87
N LYS A 70 -10.11 -17.73 -9.29
CA LYS A 70 -9.82 -17.64 -7.85
C LYS A 70 -10.32 -16.32 -7.25
N PRO A 71 -11.63 -16.20 -6.94
CA PRO A 71 -12.25 -14.94 -6.54
C PRO A 71 -11.62 -14.32 -5.27
N GLU A 72 -11.22 -15.15 -4.31
CA GLU A 72 -10.57 -14.70 -3.08
C GLU A 72 -9.20 -14.04 -3.32
N VAL A 73 -8.41 -14.63 -4.22
CA VAL A 73 -7.10 -14.07 -4.60
C VAL A 73 -7.27 -12.76 -5.35
N GLN A 74 -8.23 -12.70 -6.28
CA GLN A 74 -8.57 -11.48 -7.01
C GLN A 74 -9.01 -10.36 -6.07
N ARG A 75 -9.90 -10.67 -5.10
CA ARG A 75 -10.36 -9.71 -4.09
C ARG A 75 -9.20 -9.17 -3.27
N ASN A 76 -8.30 -10.04 -2.79
CA ASN A 76 -7.14 -9.60 -2.02
C ASN A 76 -6.18 -8.72 -2.83
N LEU A 77 -5.91 -9.08 -4.09
CA LEU A 77 -5.06 -8.27 -4.98
C LEU A 77 -5.68 -6.90 -5.27
N LEU A 78 -7.01 -6.84 -5.47
CA LEU A 78 -7.73 -5.57 -5.62
C LEU A 78 -7.66 -4.71 -4.37
N ARG A 79 -7.86 -5.30 -3.19
CA ARG A 79 -7.69 -4.59 -1.90
C ARG A 79 -6.29 -4.00 -1.76
N TRP A 80 -5.25 -4.75 -2.10
CA TRP A 80 -3.88 -4.24 -2.12
C TRP A 80 -3.66 -3.16 -3.17
N MET A 81 -4.27 -3.29 -4.35
CA MET A 81 -4.18 -2.29 -5.40
C MET A 81 -4.77 -0.95 -4.97
N PHE A 82 -5.97 -0.96 -4.36
CA PHE A 82 -6.62 0.26 -3.89
C PHE A 82 -5.75 0.99 -2.88
N VAL A 83 -5.31 0.33 -1.80
CA VAL A 83 -4.49 0.99 -0.77
C VAL A 83 -3.16 1.48 -1.32
N VAL A 84 -2.54 0.74 -2.26
CA VAL A 84 -1.29 1.17 -2.92
C VAL A 84 -1.53 2.42 -3.78
N LEU A 85 -2.62 2.47 -4.55
CA LEU A 85 -2.97 3.61 -5.39
C LEU A 85 -3.30 4.84 -4.55
N GLU A 86 -4.12 4.70 -3.52
CA GLU A 86 -4.51 5.80 -2.62
C GLU A 86 -3.28 6.41 -1.94
N ILE A 87 -2.49 5.58 -1.27
CA ILE A 87 -1.28 6.03 -0.56
C ILE A 87 -0.24 6.56 -1.56
N GLY A 88 -0.02 5.86 -2.67
CA GLY A 88 0.96 6.23 -3.69
C GLY A 88 0.64 7.57 -4.35
N HIS A 89 -0.62 7.82 -4.72
CA HIS A 89 -1.05 9.10 -5.27
C HIS A 89 -0.89 10.23 -4.25
N ALA A 90 -1.36 10.05 -3.01
CA ALA A 90 -1.23 11.06 -1.97
C ALA A 90 0.24 11.45 -1.70
N ILE A 91 1.15 10.46 -1.72
CA ILE A 91 2.59 10.71 -1.59
C ILE A 91 3.14 11.47 -2.81
N ILE A 92 2.75 11.09 -4.03
CA ILE A 92 3.20 11.77 -5.25
C ILE A 92 2.76 13.23 -5.23
N GLU A 93 1.51 13.51 -4.87
CA GLU A 93 1.02 14.89 -4.75
C GLU A 93 1.73 15.65 -3.63
N LEU A 94 1.89 15.03 -2.46
CA LEU A 94 2.63 15.63 -1.35
C LEU A 94 4.06 15.99 -1.73
N ARG A 95 4.73 15.17 -2.55
CA ARG A 95 6.07 15.45 -3.08
C ARG A 95 6.06 16.55 -4.14
N ARG A 96 5.03 16.63 -4.97
CA ARG A 96 4.85 17.70 -5.97
C ARG A 96 4.63 19.05 -5.30
N GLU A 97 3.75 19.11 -4.31
CA GLU A 97 3.55 20.32 -3.50
C GLU A 97 4.87 20.81 -2.91
N GLN A 98 5.64 19.90 -2.30
CA GLN A 98 6.93 20.21 -1.72
C GLN A 98 7.98 20.74 -2.70
N ALA A 99 7.88 20.36 -3.98
CA ALA A 99 8.83 20.73 -5.03
C ALA A 99 8.57 22.11 -5.62
N ILE A 100 7.36 22.65 -5.48
CA ILE A 100 6.96 23.97 -5.99
C ILE A 100 6.87 25.04 -4.89
N LEU A 101 7.29 24.70 -3.67
CA LEU A 101 7.26 25.64 -2.55
C LEU A 101 8.13 26.87 -2.81
N PRO A 102 7.66 28.07 -2.43
CA PRO A 102 8.45 29.27 -2.59
C PRO A 102 9.66 29.26 -1.66
N VAL A 103 10.68 30.04 -2.01
CA VAL A 103 11.87 30.20 -1.18
C VAL A 103 11.52 31.06 0.03
N HIS A 104 11.26 30.41 1.17
CA HIS A 104 10.98 31.07 2.45
C HIS A 104 11.44 30.18 3.62
N PRO A 105 11.92 30.76 4.75
CA PRO A 105 12.35 29.98 5.91
C PRO A 105 11.31 28.95 6.41
N SER A 106 10.02 29.30 6.44
CA SER A 106 8.91 28.39 6.83
C SER A 106 8.79 27.13 5.94
N TYR A 107 9.37 27.14 4.74
CA TYR A 107 9.35 26.02 3.80
C TYR A 107 10.71 25.33 3.62
N ALA A 108 11.75 25.81 4.32
CA ALA A 108 13.11 25.31 4.19
C ALA A 108 13.23 23.83 4.57
N GLU A 109 14.19 23.12 3.98
CA GLU A 109 14.31 21.65 4.11
C GLU A 109 14.61 21.16 5.54
N TRP A 110 15.17 22.05 6.38
CA TRP A 110 15.46 21.78 7.79
C TRP A 110 14.24 21.96 8.70
N GLN A 111 13.11 22.49 8.20
CA GLN A 111 11.91 22.68 8.99
C GLN A 111 11.41 21.36 9.59
N PRO A 112 10.89 21.35 10.83
CA PRO A 112 10.46 20.12 11.50
C PRO A 112 9.43 19.33 10.68
N TRP A 113 8.50 20.01 10.01
CA TRP A 113 7.47 19.37 9.18
C TRP A 113 8.06 18.61 7.97
N ARG A 114 9.11 19.14 7.32
CA ARG A 114 9.83 18.44 6.24
C ARG A 114 10.52 17.18 6.76
N GLN A 115 11.16 17.28 7.92
CA GLN A 115 11.83 16.13 8.54
C GLN A 115 10.83 15.04 8.95
N ALA A 116 9.69 15.44 9.53
CA ALA A 116 8.62 14.54 9.91
C ALA A 116 8.02 13.79 8.70
N ILE A 117 7.79 14.50 7.57
CA ILE A 117 7.34 13.87 6.33
C ILE A 117 8.35 12.84 5.80
N ARG A 118 9.66 13.11 5.87
CA ARG A 118 10.68 12.12 5.49
C ARG A 118 10.67 10.91 6.41
N ALA A 119 10.47 11.11 7.71
CA ALA A 119 10.36 10.03 8.68
C ALA A 119 9.12 9.15 8.41
N MET A 120 7.98 9.78 8.12
CA MET A 120 6.75 9.12 7.66
C MET A 120 6.98 8.33 6.36
N GLY A 121 7.68 8.89 5.38
CA GLY A 121 8.03 8.15 4.16
C GLY A 121 8.83 6.88 4.47
N ARG A 122 9.82 6.94 5.37
CA ARG A 122 10.59 5.75 5.79
C ARG A 122 9.75 4.72 6.54
N SER A 123 8.80 5.14 7.38
CA SER A 123 7.90 4.18 8.06
C SER A 123 6.95 3.51 7.07
N LEU A 124 6.40 4.26 6.10
CA LEU A 124 5.55 3.72 5.05
C LEU A 124 6.30 2.70 4.17
N ILE A 125 7.57 2.96 3.82
CA ILE A 125 8.39 1.96 3.11
C ILE A 125 8.45 0.66 3.90
N ARG A 126 8.74 0.73 5.21
CA ARG A 126 8.83 -0.47 6.07
C ARG A 126 7.50 -1.20 6.16
N LEU A 127 6.40 -0.48 6.35
CA LEU A 127 5.04 -1.02 6.38
C LEU A 127 4.69 -1.76 5.08
N PHE A 128 4.94 -1.16 3.93
CA PHE A 128 4.60 -1.78 2.66
C PHE A 128 5.59 -2.89 2.25
N ILE A 129 6.78 -2.97 2.83
CA ILE A 129 7.66 -4.14 2.69
C ILE A 129 7.16 -5.28 3.59
N GLN A 130 6.81 -4.97 4.84
CA GLN A 130 6.38 -5.93 5.85
C GLN A 130 5.09 -5.44 6.54
N PRO A 131 3.91 -5.81 6.02
CA PRO A 131 2.62 -5.36 6.52
C PRO A 131 2.25 -6.15 7.78
N ASP A 132 2.67 -5.62 8.93
CA ASP A 132 2.32 -6.16 10.24
C ASP A 132 1.77 -5.04 11.15
N PRO A 133 1.05 -5.40 12.24
CA PRO A 133 0.44 -4.43 13.13
C PRO A 133 1.45 -3.45 13.75
N HIS A 134 2.69 -3.89 13.95
CA HIS A 134 3.73 -3.06 14.55
C HIS A 134 4.21 -1.97 13.59
N ASN A 135 4.46 -2.31 12.33
CA ASN A 135 4.80 -1.32 11.30
C ASN A 135 3.62 -0.40 10.97
N LEU A 136 2.39 -0.89 11.09
CA LEU A 136 1.18 -0.07 10.91
C LEU A 136 1.09 0.99 12.01
N ALA A 137 1.22 0.59 13.28
CA ALA A 137 1.21 1.51 14.42
C ALA A 137 2.33 2.55 14.32
N ARG A 138 3.55 2.14 13.95
CA ARG A 138 4.67 3.08 13.70
C ARG A 138 4.36 4.07 12.59
N SER A 139 3.71 3.63 11.52
CA SER A 139 3.37 4.51 10.40
C SER A 139 2.28 5.50 10.78
N LEU A 140 1.24 5.06 11.50
CA LEU A 140 0.22 5.95 12.05
C LEU A 140 0.82 7.03 12.95
N SER A 141 1.69 6.63 13.89
CA SER A 141 2.41 7.57 14.76
C SER A 141 3.26 8.57 13.98
N ALA A 142 3.96 8.13 12.91
CA ALA A 142 4.77 9.01 12.08
C ALA A 142 3.91 9.99 11.25
N VAL A 143 2.74 9.55 10.76
CA VAL A 143 1.78 10.43 10.06
C VAL A 143 1.20 11.46 11.04
N ASP A 144 0.77 11.04 12.23
CA ASP A 144 0.25 11.94 13.27
C ASP A 144 1.30 12.98 13.68
N HIS A 145 2.55 12.57 13.87
CA HIS A 145 3.65 13.49 14.15
C HIS A 145 3.89 14.49 13.00
N ALA A 146 3.84 14.04 11.74
CA ALA A 146 3.94 14.93 10.59
C ALA A 146 2.79 15.95 10.53
N ILE A 147 1.56 15.53 10.84
CA ILE A 147 0.40 16.42 10.93
C ILE A 147 0.62 17.50 11.99
N ILE A 148 1.06 17.10 13.20
CA ILE A 148 1.35 18.03 14.30
C ILE A 148 2.43 19.04 13.90
N CYS A 149 3.53 18.59 13.29
CA CYS A 149 4.59 19.50 12.84
C CYS A 149 4.09 20.51 11.80
N VAL A 150 3.26 20.09 10.85
CA VAL A 150 2.66 20.99 9.85
C VAL A 150 1.72 22.00 10.51
N GLN A 151 0.90 21.56 11.48
CA GLN A 151 -0.02 22.44 12.21
C GLN A 151 0.69 23.50 13.05
N ASN A 152 1.85 23.15 13.62
CA ASN A 152 2.64 24.04 14.47
C ASN A 152 3.60 24.94 13.68
N THR A 153 3.58 24.88 12.35
CA THR A 153 4.43 25.74 11.52
C THR A 153 3.67 27.00 11.13
N ASP A 154 4.24 28.16 11.44
CA ASP A 154 3.69 29.45 11.03
C ASP A 154 3.87 29.66 9.52
N GLU A 155 2.74 29.81 8.81
CA GLU A 155 2.75 30.10 7.38
C GLU A 155 2.76 31.61 7.12
N PRO A 156 3.67 32.12 6.28
CA PRO A 156 3.84 33.56 6.06
C PRO A 156 2.74 34.21 5.21
N PHE A 157 2.00 33.44 4.41
CA PHE A 157 1.01 33.97 3.45
C PHE A 157 -0.42 33.65 3.88
N ALA A 158 -1.37 34.53 3.54
CA ALA A 158 -2.75 34.50 4.03
C ALA A 158 -3.43 33.11 3.89
N PRO A 159 -4.22 32.69 4.89
CA PRO A 159 -4.70 31.33 5.04
C PRO A 159 -5.93 31.02 4.17
N HIS A 160 -5.85 31.18 2.84
CA HIS A 160 -6.82 30.59 1.89
C HIS A 160 -6.34 29.20 1.45
N PHE A 161 -7.27 28.25 1.21
CA PHE A 161 -6.91 26.86 0.87
C PHE A 161 -6.09 26.77 -0.43
N ASP A 162 -6.46 27.57 -1.42
CA ASP A 162 -5.79 27.59 -2.72
C ASP A 162 -4.38 28.20 -2.64
N THR A 163 -4.12 29.03 -1.63
CA THR A 163 -2.82 29.73 -1.46
C THR A 163 -1.92 29.08 -0.41
N SER A 164 -2.48 28.37 0.57
CA SER A 164 -1.75 27.74 1.67
C SER A 164 -1.18 26.38 1.27
N ALA A 165 0.13 26.33 1.08
CA ALA A 165 0.81 25.08 0.75
C ALA A 165 0.83 24.13 1.95
N LEU A 166 0.95 24.65 3.18
CA LEU A 166 0.90 23.81 4.38
C LEU A 166 -0.49 23.20 4.59
N ARG A 167 -1.57 23.89 4.18
CA ARG A 167 -2.91 23.30 4.22
C ARG A 167 -3.06 22.16 3.21
N ARG A 168 -2.53 22.30 1.99
CA ARG A 168 -2.53 21.19 1.00
C ARG A 168 -1.69 20.01 1.49
N VAL A 169 -0.49 20.27 2.03
CA VAL A 169 0.35 19.25 2.69
C VAL A 169 -0.44 18.54 3.79
N LYS A 170 -1.10 19.28 4.69
CA LYS A 170 -1.92 18.72 5.76
C LYS A 170 -3.06 17.85 5.23
N SER A 171 -3.73 18.26 4.15
CA SER A 171 -4.79 17.47 3.50
C SER A 171 -4.28 16.11 3.02
N TYR A 172 -3.11 16.06 2.37
CA TYR A 172 -2.52 14.79 1.95
C TYR A 172 -2.12 13.90 3.13
N LEU A 173 -1.61 14.49 4.23
CA LEU A 173 -1.29 13.73 5.43
C LEU A 173 -2.54 13.13 6.10
N HIS A 174 -3.64 13.89 6.18
CA HIS A 174 -4.90 13.36 6.67
C HIS A 174 -5.47 12.27 5.75
N PHE A 175 -5.37 12.44 4.44
CA PHE A 175 -5.79 11.40 3.49
C PHE A 175 -4.99 10.10 3.71
N ILE A 176 -3.66 10.19 3.82
CA ILE A 176 -2.80 9.04 4.14
C ILE A 176 -3.24 8.39 5.46
N ARG A 177 -3.48 9.19 6.50
CA ARG A 177 -3.96 8.70 7.80
C ARG A 177 -5.28 7.92 7.66
N THR A 178 -6.25 8.47 6.93
CA THR A 178 -7.55 7.83 6.69
C THR A 178 -7.38 6.49 5.98
N CYS A 179 -6.56 6.42 4.92
CA CYS A 179 -6.28 5.16 4.22
C CYS A 179 -5.60 4.10 5.11
N LEU A 180 -4.73 4.52 6.04
CA LEU A 180 -4.11 3.60 7.00
C LEU A 180 -5.07 3.09 8.08
N LEU A 181 -6.12 3.85 8.38
CA LEU A 181 -7.14 3.51 9.38
C LEU A 181 -8.34 2.77 8.78
N ASP A 182 -8.41 2.62 7.46
CA ASP A 182 -9.51 1.94 6.80
C ASP A 182 -9.61 0.46 7.25
N PRO A 183 -10.70 0.05 7.92
CA PRO A 183 -10.88 -1.33 8.37
C PRO A 183 -11.04 -2.33 7.22
N GLN A 184 -11.38 -1.84 6.01
CA GLN A 184 -11.48 -2.67 4.81
C GLN A 184 -10.11 -2.83 4.12
N SER A 185 -9.10 -2.08 4.53
CA SER A 185 -7.73 -2.19 4.03
C SER A 185 -7.12 -3.56 4.37
N PRO A 186 -6.29 -4.15 3.49
CA PRO A 186 -5.56 -5.37 3.82
C PRO A 186 -4.51 -5.15 4.92
N LEU A 187 -4.25 -3.89 5.31
CA LEU A 187 -3.38 -3.51 6.43
C LEU A 187 -4.01 -3.73 7.82
N ALA A 188 -5.35 -3.75 7.92
CA ALA A 188 -6.05 -3.85 9.21
C ALA A 188 -5.86 -5.21 9.93
N GLY A 189 -5.16 -6.16 9.29
CA GLY A 189 -5.18 -7.57 9.67
C GLY A 189 -6.51 -8.19 9.24
N VAL A 190 -6.51 -9.48 8.91
CA VAL A 190 -7.78 -10.19 8.70
C VAL A 190 -8.57 -10.10 10.01
N PRO A 191 -9.81 -9.57 10.03
CA PRO A 191 -10.64 -9.68 11.21
C PRO A 191 -10.78 -11.17 11.49
N SER A 192 -10.42 -11.60 12.70
CA SER A 192 -10.73 -12.92 13.20
C SER A 192 -12.21 -13.16 12.92
N GLU A 193 -12.53 -14.13 12.06
CA GLU A 193 -13.89 -14.60 11.86
C GLU A 193 -14.48 -14.82 13.26
N PRO A 194 -15.63 -14.21 13.61
CA PRO A 194 -16.26 -14.51 14.88
C PRO A 194 -16.52 -16.01 14.88
N ALA A 195 -15.88 -16.72 15.81
CA ALA A 195 -16.07 -18.15 16.00
C ALA A 195 -17.58 -18.41 15.95
N SER A 196 -18.01 -19.16 14.94
CA SER A 196 -19.35 -19.69 14.86
C SER A 196 -19.63 -20.35 16.21
N VAL A 197 -20.47 -19.70 17.01
CA VAL A 197 -21.04 -20.31 18.21
C VAL A 197 -21.94 -21.40 17.68
N ALA A 198 -21.36 -22.60 17.58
CA ALA A 198 -22.12 -23.82 17.39
C ALA A 198 -23.00 -24.00 18.63
N SER A 199 -24.25 -23.56 18.54
CA SER A 199 -25.30 -23.92 19.49
C SER A 199 -25.46 -25.44 19.47
N PRO A 200 -25.27 -26.17 20.58
CA PRO A 200 -25.67 -27.56 20.65
C PRO A 200 -27.20 -27.62 20.71
N GLN A 201 -27.82 -28.03 19.60
CA GLN A 201 -29.19 -28.51 19.61
C GLN A 201 -29.28 -29.81 20.41
N GLY A 202 -30.21 -29.85 21.36
CA GLY A 202 -31.03 -31.02 21.67
C GLY A 202 -30.32 -32.24 22.24
N GLN A 203 -30.31 -32.36 23.57
CA GLN A 203 -30.48 -33.66 24.21
C GLN A 203 -31.86 -33.71 24.87
N LEU A 204 -32.78 -34.33 24.13
CA LEU A 204 -33.84 -35.16 24.69
C LEU A 204 -33.21 -36.12 25.71
N ASN A 205 -33.71 -36.13 26.94
CA ASN A 205 -33.69 -37.33 27.76
C ASN A 205 -34.88 -37.30 28.70
N ALA A 206 -35.74 -38.30 28.51
CA ALA A 206 -36.84 -38.66 29.37
C ALA A 206 -36.32 -39.16 30.72
N SER A 207 -37.01 -38.79 31.80
CA SER A 207 -37.38 -39.61 32.96
C SER A 207 -38.31 -38.78 33.86
#